data_AF-A0A151TSS5-F1
#
_entry.id   AF-A0A151TSS5-F1
#
_cell.length_a   1.000
_cell.length_b   1.000
_cell.length_c   1.000
_cell.angle_alpha   90.00
_cell.angle_beta   90.00
_cell.angle_gamma   90.00
#
_symmetry.space_group_name_H-M   'P 1'
#
loop_
_entity.id
_entity.type
_entity.pdbx_description
1 polymer ?
#
loop_
_entity_poly.entity_id
_entity_poly.type
_entity_poly.pdbx_seq_one_letter_code
_entity_poly.pdbx_strand_id
1 'polypeptide(L)'
;MMCLKYIVEEDDISLAQKGEACALLNSMETFKFVFTLHLMKNILGITHELSQALQRSDQDIINAMKLVSVSKQRLQAMRDDYPLVYLLLELTLILLVTTASVERTFSTMNIIKNQMRNHMGDE
;
A
#
# COMPACT_ATOMS: atom_id res chain seq x y z
N MET A 1 0.74 0.36 -16.28
CA MET A 1 1.16 1.29 -17.36
C MET A 1 0.49 0.94 -18.69
N MET A 2 0.55 -0.30 -19.18
CA MET A 2 -0.17 -0.71 -20.42
C MET A 2 -1.67 -0.41 -20.39
N CYS A 3 -2.37 -0.71 -19.28
CA CYS A 3 -3.82 -0.43 -19.19
C CYS A 3 -4.15 1.07 -19.27
N LEU A 4 -3.32 1.94 -18.70
CA LEU A 4 -3.53 3.39 -18.80
C LEU A 4 -3.27 3.90 -20.21
N LYS A 5 -2.28 3.34 -20.92
CA LYS A 5 -2.05 3.66 -22.34
C LYS A 5 -3.24 3.23 -23.21
N TYR A 6 -3.77 2.03 -22.97
CA TYR A 6 -4.98 1.54 -23.63
C TYR A 6 -6.19 2.46 -23.39
N ILE A 7 -6.42 2.89 -22.14
CA ILE A 7 -7.51 3.83 -21.78
C ILE A 7 -7.35 5.20 -22.45
N VAL A 8 -6.12 5.67 -22.68
CA VAL A 8 -5.88 6.95 -23.37
C VAL A 8 -6.21 6.85 -24.87
N GLU A 9 -6.02 5.68 -25.46
CA GLU A 9 -6.21 5.41 -26.90
C GLU A 9 -7.66 4.98 -27.26
N GLU A 10 -8.49 4.60 -26.27
CA GLU A 10 -9.84 4.07 -26.50
C GLU A 10 -10.89 5.15 -26.80
N ASP A 11 -11.59 5.06 -27.94
CA ASP A 11 -12.46 6.14 -28.45
C ASP A 11 -13.77 6.38 -27.65
N ASP A 12 -14.24 5.40 -26.88
CA ASP A 12 -15.52 5.45 -26.13
C ASP A 12 -15.40 6.16 -24.76
N ILE A 13 -14.19 6.60 -24.39
CA ILE A 13 -13.90 7.20 -23.08
C ILE A 13 -14.01 8.73 -23.14
N SER A 14 -14.67 9.33 -22.14
CA SER A 14 -14.81 10.79 -22.02
C SER A 14 -13.44 11.50 -22.06
N LEU A 15 -13.36 12.64 -22.75
CA LEU A 15 -12.15 13.47 -22.81
C LEU A 15 -11.59 13.82 -21.43
N ALA A 16 -12.46 13.96 -20.42
CA ALA A 16 -12.04 14.19 -19.04
C ALA A 16 -11.27 12.99 -18.46
N GLN A 17 -11.80 11.78 -18.65
CA GLN A 17 -11.17 10.54 -18.20
C GLN A 17 -9.87 10.25 -18.96
N LYS A 18 -9.81 10.56 -20.27
CA LYS A 18 -8.57 10.52 -21.05
C LYS A 18 -7.53 11.50 -20.51
N GLY A 19 -7.94 12.71 -20.16
CA GLY A 19 -7.08 13.71 -19.53
C GLY A 19 -6.50 13.24 -18.20
N GLU A 20 -7.34 12.67 -17.33
CA GLU A 20 -6.90 12.10 -16.05
C GLU A 20 -5.95 10.91 -16.22
N ALA A 21 -6.27 9.97 -17.11
CA ALA A 21 -5.43 8.82 -17.41
C ALA A 21 -4.07 9.24 -17.96
N CYS A 22 -4.03 10.26 -18.82
CA CYS A 22 -2.80 10.84 -19.35
C CYS A 22 -1.98 11.54 -18.26
N ALA A 23 -2.63 12.32 -17.39
CA ALA A 23 -1.96 12.96 -16.25
C ALA A 23 -1.36 11.92 -15.27
N LEU A 24 -2.09 10.84 -15.00
CA LEU A 24 -1.62 9.72 -14.19
C LEU A 24 -0.44 9.00 -14.86
N LEU A 25 -0.53 8.71 -16.16
CA LEU A 25 0.55 8.08 -16.93
C LEU A 25 1.84 8.91 -16.83
N ASN A 26 1.73 10.22 -17.07
CA ASN A 26 2.86 11.15 -16.97
C ASN A 26 3.42 11.22 -15.55
N SER A 27 2.55 11.18 -14.53
CA SER A 27 2.96 11.12 -13.12
C SER A 27 3.73 9.84 -12.80
N MET A 28 3.29 8.69 -13.34
CA MET A 28 3.94 7.38 -13.14
C MET A 28 5.32 7.28 -13.80
N GLU A 29 5.55 8.04 -14.87
CA GLU A 29 6.86 8.10 -15.56
C GLU A 29 7.84 9.07 -14.88
N THR A 30 7.40 9.83 -13.86
CA THR A 30 8.30 10.73 -13.12
C THR A 30 9.35 9.97 -12.32
N PHE A 31 10.57 10.50 -12.27
CA PHE A 31 11.63 9.98 -11.41
C PHE A 31 11.18 9.85 -9.95
N LYS A 32 10.45 10.86 -9.44
CA LYS A 32 9.93 10.86 -8.08
C LYS A 32 9.02 9.65 -7.81
N PHE A 33 8.12 9.32 -8.75
CA PHE A 33 7.25 8.16 -8.61
C PHE A 33 8.04 6.85 -8.63
N VAL A 34 8.91 6.67 -9.63
CA VAL A 34 9.72 5.46 -9.78
C VAL A 34 10.64 5.25 -8.58
N PHE A 35 11.29 6.32 -8.10
CA PHE A 35 12.16 6.28 -6.93
C PHE A 35 11.39 5.93 -5.66
N THR A 36 10.26 6.58 -5.38
CA THR A 36 9.41 6.24 -4.23
C THR A 36 8.92 4.79 -4.31
N LEU A 37 8.49 4.31 -5.48
CA LEU A 37 8.06 2.93 -5.67
C LEU A 37 9.19 1.94 -5.43
N HIS A 38 10.42 2.27 -5.84
CA HIS A 38 11.60 1.45 -5.58
C HIS A 38 11.90 1.36 -4.07
N LEU A 39 11.87 2.50 -3.36
CA LEU A 39 12.03 2.52 -1.91
C LEU A 39 10.94 1.69 -1.20
N MET A 40 9.69 1.85 -1.60
CA MET A 40 8.56 1.06 -1.10
C MET A 40 8.78 -0.43 -1.29
N LYS A 41 9.22 -0.84 -2.48
CA LYS A 41 9.49 -2.24 -2.80
C LYS A 41 10.56 -2.83 -1.89
N ASN A 42 11.63 -2.09 -1.63
CA ASN A 42 12.72 -2.54 -0.76
C ASN A 42 12.27 -2.66 0.70
N ILE A 43 11.55 -1.65 1.22
CA ILE A 43 10.98 -1.67 2.56
C ILE A 43 10.03 -2.86 2.71
N LEU A 44 9.11 -3.04 1.76
CA LEU A 44 8.14 -4.13 1.78
C LEU A 44 8.81 -5.50 1.66
N GLY A 45 9.88 -5.63 0.88
CA GLY A 45 10.66 -6.86 0.78
C GLY A 45 11.26 -7.25 2.14
N ILE A 46 11.93 -6.32 2.81
CA ILE A 46 12.52 -6.55 4.15
C ILE A 46 11.44 -6.90 5.17
N THR A 47 10.35 -6.12 5.23
CA THR A 47 9.28 -6.37 6.20
C THR A 47 8.54 -7.66 5.91
N HIS A 48 8.41 -8.04 4.64
CA HIS A 48 7.79 -9.29 4.24
C HIS A 48 8.62 -10.51 4.65
N GLU A 49 9.94 -10.51 4.38
CA GLU A 49 10.86 -11.57 4.84
C GLU A 49 10.82 -11.69 6.37
N LEU A 50 10.88 -10.56 7.07
CA LEU A 50 10.79 -10.53 8.52
C LEU A 50 9.44 -11.07 9.01
N SER A 51 8.33 -10.65 8.40
CA SER A 51 6.98 -11.10 8.77
C SER A 51 6.82 -12.59 8.57
N GLN A 52 7.23 -13.13 7.43
CA GLN A 52 7.16 -14.57 7.15
C GLN A 52 7.95 -15.37 8.19
N ALA A 53 9.19 -14.95 8.46
CA ALA A 53 10.01 -15.64 9.43
C ALA A 53 9.37 -15.60 10.82
N LEU A 54 8.95 -14.43 11.31
CA LEU A 54 8.34 -14.28 12.63
C LEU A 54 7.00 -15.02 12.78
N GLN A 55 6.28 -15.29 11.69
CA GLN A 55 5.01 -16.01 11.70
C GLN A 55 5.15 -17.54 11.66
N ARG A 56 6.37 -18.08 11.50
CA ARG A 56 6.57 -19.52 11.51
C ARG A 56 6.28 -20.12 12.89
N SER A 57 5.65 -21.29 12.92
CA SER A 57 5.29 -22.00 14.14
C SER A 57 6.48 -22.64 14.87
N ASP A 58 7.60 -22.85 14.19
CA ASP A 58 8.80 -23.55 14.65
C ASP A 58 9.98 -22.60 14.99
N GLN A 59 9.67 -21.39 15.46
CA GLN A 59 10.64 -20.31 15.44
C GLN A 59 11.72 -20.39 16.53
N ASP A 60 12.99 -20.36 16.11
CA ASP A 60 14.15 -20.21 16.98
C ASP A 60 14.32 -18.73 17.38
N ILE A 61 14.20 -18.44 18.67
CA ILE A 61 14.25 -17.08 19.24
C ILE A 61 15.57 -16.37 18.92
N ILE A 62 16.71 -17.08 18.93
CA ILE A 62 18.02 -16.49 18.67
C ILE A 62 18.12 -16.09 17.20
N ASN A 63 17.67 -16.96 16.30
CA ASN A 63 17.63 -16.66 14.86
C ASN A 63 16.63 -15.54 14.54
N ALA A 64 15.47 -15.51 15.20
CA ALA A 64 14.48 -14.44 15.07
C ALA A 64 15.05 -13.08 15.49
N MET A 65 15.75 -13.03 16.64
CA MET A 65 16.40 -11.82 17.11
C MET A 65 17.48 -11.31 16.14
N LYS A 66 18.27 -12.22 15.58
CA LYS A 66 19.26 -11.89 14.54
C LYS A 66 18.59 -11.31 13.31
N LEU A 67 17.48 -11.89 12.85
CA LEU A 67 16.73 -11.40 11.70
C LEU A 67 16.11 -10.03 11.95
N VAL A 68 15.55 -9.78 13.13
CA VAL A 68 15.04 -8.46 13.54
C VAL A 68 16.16 -7.42 13.50
N SER A 69 17.34 -7.76 14.04
CA SER A 69 18.50 -6.86 14.05
C SER A 69 18.96 -6.50 12.64
N VAL A 70 19.09 -7.49 11.75
CA VAL A 70 19.47 -7.27 10.35
C VAL A 70 18.43 -6.44 9.61
N SER A 71 17.15 -6.75 9.79
CA SER A 71 16.04 -6.02 9.15
C SER A 71 16.03 -4.56 9.60
N LYS A 72 16.21 -4.31 10.91
CA LYS A 72 16.32 -2.96 11.48
C LYS A 72 17.50 -2.20 10.87
N GLN A 73 18.67 -2.81 10.78
CA GLN A 73 19.86 -2.16 10.21
C GLN A 73 19.66 -1.77 8.74
N ARG A 74 19.03 -2.64 7.94
CA ARG A 74 18.72 -2.34 6.53
C ARG A 74 17.72 -1.20 6.37
N LEU A 75 16.68 -1.17 7.20
CA LEU A 75 15.72 -0.07 7.22
C LEU A 75 16.35 1.25 7.68
N GLN A 76 17.24 1.20 8.68
CA GLN A 76 17.97 2.36 9.15
C GLN A 76 18.89 2.94 8.07
N ALA A 77 19.65 2.10 7.35
CA ALA A 77 20.49 2.56 6.26
C ALA A 77 19.68 3.34 5.19
N MET A 78 18.53 2.81 4.77
CA MET A 78 17.65 3.50 3.82
C MET A 78 17.08 4.82 4.36
N ARG A 79 16.78 4.88 5.66
CA ARG A 79 16.32 6.11 6.31
C ARG A 79 17.42 7.17 6.35
N ASP A 80 18.66 6.75 6.63
CA ASP A 80 19.79 7.67 6.74
C ASP A 80 20.23 8.20 5.37
N ASP A 81 20.11 7.39 4.30
CA ASP A 81 20.39 7.81 2.92
C ASP A 81 19.36 8.84 2.41
N TYR A 82 18.08 8.71 2.80
CA TYR A 82 16.98 9.54 2.29
C TYR A 82 15.97 9.98 3.36
N PRO A 83 16.38 10.75 4.37
CA PRO A 83 15.56 11.00 5.58
C PRO A 83 14.24 11.70 5.30
N LEU A 84 14.23 12.69 4.40
CA LEU A 84 13.00 13.41 4.04
C LEU A 84 12.05 12.57 3.21
N VAL A 85 12.58 11.79 2.27
CA VAL A 85 11.75 10.92 1.40
C VAL A 85 11.19 9.77 2.22
N TYR A 86 11.98 9.20 3.12
CA TYR A 86 11.54 8.14 4.03
C TYR A 86 10.43 8.63 4.96
N LEU A 87 10.56 9.84 5.54
CA LEU A 87 9.52 10.43 6.39
C LEU A 87 8.21 10.66 5.63
N LEU A 88 8.29 11.21 4.42
CA LEU A 88 7.12 11.38 3.56
C LEU A 88 6.47 10.03 3.25
N LEU A 89 7.28 9.03 2.92
CA LEU A 89 6.79 7.69 2.61
C LEU A 89 6.10 7.05 3.83
N GLU A 90 6.70 7.15 5.01
CA GLU A 90 6.14 6.67 6.28
C GLU A 90 4.76 7.30 6.55
N LEU A 91 4.63 8.62 6.43
CA LEU A 91 3.36 9.32 6.60
C LEU A 91 2.31 8.87 5.58
N THR A 92 2.69 8.74 4.29
CA THR A 92 1.76 8.30 3.24
C THR A 92 1.29 6.86 3.45
N LEU A 93 2.17 5.95 3.88
CA LEU A 93 1.81 4.56 4.17
C LEU A 93 0.88 4.47 5.38
N ILE A 94 1.16 5.20 6.45
CA ILE A 94 0.29 5.25 7.64
C ILE A 94 -1.10 5.77 7.26
N LEU A 95 -1.17 6.89 6.54
CA LEU A 95 -2.45 7.47 6.09
C LEU A 95 -3.24 6.51 5.19
N LEU A 96 -2.57 5.81 4.27
CA LEU A 96 -3.23 4.85 3.39
C LEU A 96 -3.79 3.66 4.17
N VAL A 97 -3.02 3.12 5.13
CA VAL A 97 -3.44 1.99 5.97
C VAL A 97 -4.61 2.39 6.87
N THR A 98 -4.57 3.59 7.46
CA THR A 98 -5.66 4.07 8.33
C THR A 98 -6.93 4.33 7.53
N THR A 99 -6.85 4.99 6.36
CA THR A 99 -8.00 5.21 5.47
C THR A 99 -8.65 3.89 5.06
N ALA A 100 -7.86 2.94 4.55
CA ALA A 100 -8.37 1.62 4.16
C ALA A 100 -8.97 0.84 5.35
N SER A 101 -8.44 1.03 6.55
CA SER A 101 -8.99 0.42 7.76
C SER A 101 -10.35 1.01 8.14
N VAL A 102 -10.51 2.34 8.08
CA VAL A 102 -11.78 3.03 8.37
C VAL A 102 -12.85 2.69 7.33
N GLU A 103 -12.49 2.60 6.07
CA GLU A 103 -13.40 2.18 5.00
C GLU A 103 -13.92 0.75 5.23
N ARG A 104 -13.03 -0.17 5.60
CA ARG A 104 -13.42 -1.55 5.94
C ARG A 104 -14.34 -1.62 7.15
N THR A 105 -14.07 -0.87 8.22
CA THR A 105 -14.94 -0.89 9.41
C THR A 105 -16.32 -0.29 9.13
N PHE A 106 -16.38 0.81 8.37
CA PHE A 106 -17.64 1.41 7.95
C PHE A 106 -18.43 0.47 7.01
N SER A 107 -17.75 -0.19 6.08
CA SER A 107 -18.36 -1.17 5.18
C SER A 107 -19.00 -2.32 5.96
N THR A 108 -18.25 -2.92 6.90
CA THR A 108 -18.79 -3.97 7.79
C THR A 108 -20.00 -3.49 8.59
N MET A 109 -19.94 -2.28 9.13
CA MET A 109 -21.06 -1.69 9.88
C MET A 109 -22.30 -1.49 9.00
N ASN A 110 -22.12 -1.06 7.75
CA ASN A 110 -23.23 -0.88 6.82
C ASN A 110 -23.85 -2.24 6.41
N ILE A 111 -23.03 -3.28 6.24
CA ILE A 111 -23.49 -4.65 5.99
C ILE A 111 -24.34 -5.15 7.17
N ILE A 112 -23.83 -5.05 8.40
CA ILE A 112 -24.55 -5.49 9.61
C ILE A 112 -25.86 -4.72 9.78
N LYS A 113 -25.82 -3.38 9.63
CA LYS A 113 -27.02 -2.53 9.72
C LYS A 113 -28.09 -2.90 8.69
N ASN A 114 -27.68 -3.21 7.46
CA ASN A 114 -28.62 -3.62 6.42
C ASN A 114 -29.21 -5.01 6.68
N GLN A 115 -28.42 -5.96 7.20
CA GLN A 115 -28.93 -7.27 7.63
C GLN A 115 -29.98 -7.13 8.74
N MET A 116 -29.73 -6.29 9.75
CA MET A 116 -30.67 -5.98 10.83
C MET A 116 -31.98 -5.37 10.31
N ARG A 117 -31.88 -4.39 9.40
CA ARG A 117 -33.07 -3.69 8.86
C ARG A 117 -33.94 -4.60 8.00
N ASN A 118 -33.33 -5.45 7.18
CA ASN A 118 -34.08 -6.37 6.33
C ASN A 118 -34.79 -7.44 7.17
N HIS A 119 -34.19 -7.87 8.30
CA HIS A 119 -34.81 -8.84 9.21
C HIS A 119 -36.08 -8.30 9.91
N MET A 120 -36.19 -6.99 10.18
CA MET A 120 -37.40 -6.38 10.77
C MET A 120 -38.54 -6.15 9.76
N GLY A 121 -38.28 -6.30 8.46
CA GLY A 121 -39.29 -6.11 7.41
C GLY A 121 -39.97 -7.41 6.95
N ASP A 122 -39.53 -8.56 7.46
CA ASP A 122 -40.01 -9.90 7.09
C ASP A 122 -41.03 -10.49 8.11
N GLU A 123 -41.58 -9.67 9.01
CA GLU A 123 -42.75 -9.97 9.88
C GLU A 123 -43.94 -9.06 9.53
#